data_AF-A0A831WS77-F1
#
_entry.id   AF-A0A831WS77-F1
#
_cell.length_a   1.000
_cell.length_b   1.000
_cell.length_c   1.000
_cell.angle_alpha   90.00
_cell.angle_beta   90.00
_cell.angle_gamma   90.00
#
_symmetry.space_group_name_H-M   'P 1'
#
loop_
_entity.id
_entity.type
_entity.pdbx_description
1 polymer ?
#
loop_
_entity_poly.entity_id
_entity_poly.type
_entity_poly.pdbx_seq_one_letter_code
_entity_poly.pdbx_strand_id
1 'polypeptide(L)'
;MSWGSKGKIYVSSENTKKIYDRLVKDYSQYFPSLSVLFQIAAAVGMFLEKKKKLDKNVELVNVYSIDKDSTFALLLEIMYPELTPEQRLEELEKFAEAGIEYILKEIETNGSFIIEKFIYKHLKDDSYD
;
A
#
# COMPACT_ATOMS: atom_id res chain seq x y z
N MET A 1 13.02 13.31 7.23
CA MET A 1 11.93 13.52 8.22
C MET A 1 11.68 12.18 8.90
N SER A 2 11.12 12.16 10.11
CA SER A 2 10.86 10.89 10.82
C SER A 2 9.36 10.58 10.84
N TRP A 3 8.99 9.31 10.71
CA TRP A 3 7.63 8.81 10.98
C TRP A 3 7.28 8.80 12.48
N GLY A 4 7.86 9.72 13.25
CA GLY A 4 7.80 9.71 14.70
C GLY A 4 8.68 8.64 15.33
N SER A 5 8.17 8.00 16.40
CA SER A 5 8.83 6.89 17.11
C SER A 5 8.50 5.50 16.55
N LYS A 6 7.58 5.40 15.58
CA LYS A 6 7.19 4.12 14.97
C LYS A 6 8.28 3.62 14.03
N GLY A 7 8.82 2.44 14.35
CA GLY A 7 9.82 1.75 13.51
C GLY A 7 9.25 0.73 12.53
N LYS A 8 7.93 0.46 12.57
CA LYS A 8 7.28 -0.69 11.93
C LYS A 8 6.02 -0.30 11.17
N ILE A 9 5.72 -1.09 10.14
CA ILE A 9 4.49 -1.07 9.36
C ILE A 9 3.62 -2.24 9.79
N TYR A 10 2.31 -1.99 9.90
CA TYR A 10 1.33 -2.98 10.30
C TYR A 10 0.28 -3.24 9.22
N VAL A 11 -0.25 -4.47 9.19
CA VAL A 11 -1.41 -4.87 8.41
C VAL A 11 -2.54 -5.36 9.32
N SER A 12 -3.76 -5.46 8.79
CA SER A 12 -4.96 -5.72 9.60
C SER A 12 -5.03 -7.15 10.16
N SER A 13 -4.36 -8.11 9.51
CA SER A 13 -4.46 -9.52 9.87
C SER A 13 -3.30 -10.37 9.36
N GLU A 14 -3.16 -11.56 9.94
CA GLU A 14 -2.25 -12.61 9.45
C GLU A 14 -2.64 -13.06 8.03
N ASN A 15 -3.92 -12.96 7.66
CA ASN A 15 -4.35 -13.25 6.31
C ASN A 15 -3.80 -12.22 5.32
N THR A 16 -3.88 -10.92 5.64
CA THR A 16 -3.27 -9.87 4.82
C THR A 16 -1.76 -10.09 4.71
N LYS A 17 -1.07 -10.41 5.80
CA LYS A 17 0.36 -10.74 5.77
C LYS A 17 0.68 -11.90 4.84
N LYS A 18 -0.11 -12.99 4.90
CA LYS A 18 0.04 -14.13 3.97
C LYS A 18 -0.17 -13.74 2.51
N ILE A 19 -1.05 -12.77 2.21
CA ILE A 19 -1.21 -12.23 0.85
C ILE A 19 0.10 -11.56 0.41
N TYR A 20 0.68 -10.68 1.25
CA TYR A 20 1.96 -10.05 0.96
C TYR A 20 3.07 -11.09 0.71
N ASP A 21 3.22 -12.06 1.62
CA ASP A 21 4.24 -13.11 1.51
C ASP A 21 4.06 -13.95 0.23
N ARG A 22 2.81 -14.34 -0.09
CA ARG A 22 2.48 -15.08 -1.30
C ARG A 22 2.81 -14.29 -2.56
N LEU A 23 2.42 -13.02 -2.62
CA LEU A 23 2.63 -12.19 -3.81
C LEU A 23 4.11 -11.91 -4.05
N VAL A 24 4.90 -11.67 -3.01
CA VAL A 24 6.36 -11.52 -3.17
C VAL A 24 7.01 -12.82 -3.65
N LYS A 25 6.55 -13.97 -3.13
CA LYS A 25 7.09 -15.28 -3.52
C LYS A 25 6.74 -15.66 -4.95
N ASP A 26 5.45 -15.59 -5.30
CA ASP A 26 4.92 -16.17 -6.54
C ASP A 26 4.94 -15.16 -7.70
N TYR A 27 5.04 -13.86 -7.40
CA TYR A 27 5.00 -12.76 -8.37
C TYR A 27 6.20 -11.82 -8.22
N SER A 28 7.37 -12.37 -7.86
CA SER A 28 8.61 -11.62 -7.62
C SER A 28 9.07 -10.73 -8.79
N GLN A 29 8.69 -11.07 -10.04
CA GLN A 29 8.94 -10.24 -11.22
C GLN A 29 8.21 -8.89 -11.18
N TYR A 30 7.09 -8.80 -10.45
CA TYR A 30 6.34 -7.56 -10.22
C TYR A 30 6.66 -6.98 -8.83
N PHE A 31 6.89 -7.86 -7.85
CA PHE A 31 7.03 -7.51 -6.44
C PHE A 31 8.31 -8.11 -5.84
N PRO A 32 9.48 -7.51 -6.09
CA PRO A 32 10.76 -8.08 -5.70
C PRO A 32 11.00 -8.10 -4.18
N SER A 33 10.19 -7.39 -3.39
CA SER A 33 10.26 -7.40 -1.93
C SER A 33 8.94 -6.96 -1.30
N LEU A 34 8.77 -7.28 0.00
CA LEU A 34 7.65 -6.77 0.80
C LEU A 34 7.59 -5.25 0.79
N SER A 35 8.74 -4.58 0.82
CA SER A 35 8.79 -3.13 0.75
C SER A 35 8.20 -2.58 -0.53
N VAL A 36 8.65 -3.12 -1.68
CA VAL A 36 8.16 -2.67 -2.99
C VAL A 36 6.67 -2.98 -3.14
N LEU A 37 6.22 -4.16 -2.72
CA LEU A 37 4.79 -4.49 -2.74
C LEU A 37 3.96 -3.52 -1.87
N PHE A 38 4.43 -3.16 -0.68
CA PHE A 38 3.73 -2.21 0.19
C PHE A 38 3.66 -0.82 -0.45
N GLN A 39 4.75 -0.33 -1.04
CA GLN A 39 4.78 0.95 -1.74
C GLN A 39 3.78 0.98 -2.91
N ILE A 40 3.74 -0.10 -3.71
CA ILE A 40 2.79 -0.23 -4.83
C ILE A 40 1.36 -0.32 -4.30
N ALA A 41 1.11 -1.10 -3.26
CA ALA A 41 -0.21 -1.21 -2.64
C ALA A 41 -0.69 0.14 -2.09
N ALA A 42 0.18 0.90 -1.42
CA ALA A 42 -0.12 2.24 -0.96
C ALA A 42 -0.48 3.16 -2.14
N ALA A 43 0.34 3.17 -3.20
CA ALA A 43 0.09 3.97 -4.39
C ALA A 43 -1.24 3.61 -5.09
N VAL A 44 -1.57 2.32 -5.18
CA VAL A 44 -2.86 1.84 -5.71
C VAL A 44 -4.02 2.33 -4.86
N GLY A 45 -3.93 2.21 -3.53
CA GLY A 45 -4.96 2.70 -2.62
C GLY A 45 -5.14 4.23 -2.71
N MET A 46 -4.04 4.97 -2.81
CA MET A 46 -4.06 6.43 -2.99
C MET A 46 -4.69 6.84 -4.32
N PHE A 47 -4.30 6.18 -5.41
CA PHE A 47 -4.86 6.42 -6.75
C PHE A 47 -6.37 6.20 -6.80
N LEU A 48 -6.87 5.15 -6.13
CA LEU A 48 -8.31 4.85 -6.07
C LEU A 48 -9.05 5.63 -4.97
N GLU A 49 -8.34 6.47 -4.21
CA GLU A 49 -8.83 7.14 -3.01
C GLU A 49 -9.52 6.18 -2.00
N LYS A 50 -9.05 4.93 -1.93
CA LYS A 50 -9.61 3.91 -1.03
C LYS A 50 -8.70 3.70 0.17
N LYS A 51 -9.31 3.76 1.33
CA LYS A 51 -8.70 3.44 2.62
C LYS A 51 -9.48 2.31 3.27
N LYS A 52 -8.77 1.38 3.89
CA LYS A 52 -9.39 0.33 4.72
C LYS A 52 -8.99 0.54 6.17
N LYS A 53 -9.95 0.37 7.09
CA LYS A 53 -9.67 0.48 8.52
C LYS A 53 -8.66 -0.59 8.93
N LEU A 54 -7.64 -0.17 9.66
CA LEU A 54 -6.65 -1.05 10.27
C LEU A 54 -6.98 -1.28 11.74
N ASP A 55 -7.28 -2.53 12.08
CA ASP A 55 -7.07 -3.02 13.44
C ASP A 55 -5.65 -3.57 13.49
N LYS A 56 -4.71 -2.74 13.98
CA LYS A 56 -3.27 -2.96 13.88
C LYS A 56 -2.81 -4.12 14.75
N ASN A 57 -2.69 -5.30 14.17
CA ASN A 57 -2.38 -6.51 14.94
C ASN A 57 -1.16 -7.27 14.44
N VAL A 58 -0.66 -6.99 13.24
CA VAL A 58 0.40 -7.80 12.62
C VAL A 58 1.48 -6.93 11.99
N GLU A 59 2.72 -7.11 12.44
CA GLU A 59 3.89 -6.46 11.84
C GLU A 59 4.20 -7.06 10.45
N LEU A 60 4.36 -6.17 9.46
CA LEU A 60 4.75 -6.51 8.10
C LEU A 60 6.26 -6.33 7.89
N VAL A 61 6.76 -5.09 8.00
CA VAL A 61 8.16 -4.72 7.74
C VAL A 61 8.59 -3.50 8.56
N ASN A 62 9.90 -3.20 8.58
CA ASN A 62 10.41 -1.97 9.17
C ASN A 62 10.02 -0.75 8.30
N VAL A 63 9.67 0.37 8.93
CA VAL A 63 9.32 1.61 8.22
C VAL A 63 10.50 2.13 7.37
N TYR A 64 11.73 1.96 7.86
CA TYR A 64 12.95 2.37 7.15
C TYR A 64 13.17 1.61 5.84
N SER A 65 12.63 0.39 5.70
CA SER A 65 12.70 -0.33 4.43
C SER A 65 11.64 0.12 3.44
N ILE A 66 10.59 0.84 3.88
CA ILE A 66 9.55 1.41 3.04
C ILE A 66 9.94 2.79 2.53
N ASP A 67 10.47 3.65 3.41
CA ASP A 67 10.60 5.07 3.09
C ASP A 67 11.94 5.65 3.53
N LYS A 68 13.02 5.04 3.03
CA LYS A 68 14.40 5.42 3.36
C LYS A 68 14.68 6.90 3.10
N ASP A 69 14.17 7.42 1.98
CA ASP A 69 14.41 8.80 1.54
C ASP A 69 13.30 9.76 1.95
N SER A 70 12.40 9.35 2.86
CA SER A 70 11.27 10.16 3.36
C SER A 70 10.30 10.65 2.26
N THR A 71 10.21 9.95 1.13
CA THR A 71 9.36 10.33 0.00
C THR A 71 7.88 10.25 0.37
N PHE A 72 7.44 9.15 0.98
CA PHE A 72 6.05 9.01 1.43
C PHE A 72 5.75 9.93 2.62
N ALA A 73 6.71 10.12 3.52
CA ALA A 73 6.56 11.04 4.64
C ALA A 73 6.27 12.47 4.15
N LEU A 74 7.04 12.95 3.17
CA LEU A 74 6.85 14.26 2.55
C LEU A 74 5.51 14.33 1.79
N LEU A 75 5.18 13.30 1.02
CA LEU A 75 3.94 13.26 0.25
C LEU A 75 2.71 13.38 1.16
N LEU A 76 2.68 12.62 2.26
CA LEU A 76 1.57 12.67 3.20
C LEU A 76 1.57 13.93 4.06
N GLU A 77 2.70 14.58 4.26
CA GLU A 77 2.74 15.91 4.88
C GLU A 77 2.05 16.96 4.00
N ILE A 78 2.23 16.88 2.68
CA ILE A 78 1.56 17.77 1.74
C ILE A 78 0.05 17.49 1.70
N MET A 79 -0.35 16.20 1.70
CA MET A 79 -1.75 15.80 1.61
C MET A 79 -2.53 15.98 2.92
N TYR A 80 -1.87 15.80 4.07
CA TYR A 80 -2.46 15.80 5.40
C TYR A 80 -1.62 16.63 6.37
N PRO A 81 -1.48 17.95 6.14
CA PRO A 81 -0.62 18.83 6.93
C PRO A 81 -1.03 18.89 8.41
N GLU A 82 -2.30 18.66 8.72
CA GLU A 82 -2.86 18.67 10.07
C GLU A 82 -2.55 17.42 10.91
N LEU A 83 -2.20 16.31 10.26
CA LEU A 83 -1.92 15.04 10.93
C LEU A 83 -0.50 14.98 11.48
N THR A 84 -0.31 14.30 12.61
CA THR A 84 1.04 14.00 13.12
C THR A 84 1.75 12.98 12.22
N PRO A 85 3.09 12.86 12.27
CA PRO A 85 3.81 11.84 11.50
C PRO A 85 3.28 10.42 11.69
N GLU A 86 2.88 10.04 12.91
CA GLU A 86 2.33 8.73 13.23
C GLU A 86 0.94 8.51 12.65
N GLN A 87 0.13 9.57 12.56
CA GLN A 87 -1.19 9.56 11.92
C GLN A 87 -1.08 9.52 10.40
N ARG A 88 -0.11 10.23 9.81
CA ARG A 88 0.20 10.11 8.38
C ARG A 88 0.66 8.69 8.04
N LEU A 89 1.51 8.09 8.87
CA LEU A 89 1.87 6.68 8.69
C LEU A 89 0.64 5.78 8.72
N GLU A 90 -0.32 6.04 9.61
CA GLU A 90 -1.59 5.33 9.65
C GLU A 90 -2.40 5.48 8.36
N GLU A 91 -2.45 6.68 7.79
CA GLU A 91 -3.09 6.87 6.49
C GLU A 91 -2.40 6.07 5.38
N LEU A 92 -1.06 6.04 5.37
CA LEU A 92 -0.29 5.22 4.43
C LEU A 92 -0.63 3.73 4.55
N GLU A 93 -0.66 3.21 5.78
CA GLU A 93 -1.02 1.82 6.06
C GLU A 93 -2.46 1.53 5.58
N LYS A 94 -3.41 2.45 5.81
CA LYS A 94 -4.81 2.28 5.37
C LYS A 94 -4.95 2.23 3.85
N PHE A 95 -4.17 3.04 3.14
CA PHE A 95 -4.10 2.98 1.68
C PHE A 95 -3.52 1.64 1.21
N ALA A 96 -2.41 1.20 1.80
CA ALA A 96 -1.79 -0.07 1.45
C ALA A 96 -2.68 -1.28 1.73
N GLU A 97 -3.42 -1.25 2.84
CA GLU A 97 -4.39 -2.27 3.22
C GLU A 97 -5.55 -2.37 2.22
N ALA A 98 -6.01 -1.25 1.67
CA ALA A 98 -6.99 -1.29 0.59
C ALA A 98 -6.36 -1.76 -0.72
N GLY A 99 -5.23 -1.16 -1.12
CA GLY A 99 -4.62 -1.42 -2.42
C GLY A 99 -4.14 -2.86 -2.63
N ILE A 100 -3.71 -3.56 -1.57
CA ILE A 100 -3.33 -4.97 -1.68
C ILE A 100 -4.49 -5.87 -2.10
N GLU A 101 -5.74 -5.54 -1.73
CA GLU A 101 -6.92 -6.29 -2.15
C GLU A 101 -7.20 -6.10 -3.64
N TYR A 102 -7.00 -4.88 -4.15
CA TYR A 102 -7.13 -4.58 -5.57
C TYR A 102 -6.05 -5.27 -6.41
N ILE A 103 -4.79 -5.24 -5.94
CA ILE A 103 -3.69 -5.96 -6.58
C ILE A 103 -4.01 -7.46 -6.62
N LEU A 104 -4.45 -8.01 -5.49
CA LEU A 104 -4.79 -9.42 -5.42
C LEU A 104 -5.91 -9.78 -6.39
N LYS A 105 -7.01 -9.02 -6.38
CA LYS A 105 -8.15 -9.24 -7.27
C LYS A 105 -7.75 -9.17 -8.74
N GLU A 106 -6.91 -8.21 -9.11
CA GLU A 106 -6.41 -8.06 -10.47
C GLU A 106 -5.60 -9.30 -10.90
N ILE A 107 -4.73 -9.81 -10.02
CA ILE A 107 -3.96 -11.03 -10.26
C ILE A 107 -4.86 -12.26 -10.34
N GLU A 108 -5.83 -12.41 -9.44
CA GLU A 108 -6.78 -13.53 -9.45
C GLU A 108 -7.66 -13.52 -10.70
N THR A 109 -7.95 -12.34 -11.26
CA THR A 109 -8.77 -12.19 -12.47
C THR A 109 -7.94 -12.39 -13.75
N ASN A 110 -6.73 -11.83 -13.81
CA ASN A 110 -5.94 -11.72 -15.05
C ASN A 110 -4.66 -12.56 -15.07
N GLY A 111 -4.33 -13.24 -13.97
CA GLY A 111 -3.09 -14.01 -13.79
C GLY A 111 -1.81 -13.16 -13.75
N SER A 112 -1.94 -11.83 -13.77
CA SER A 112 -0.81 -10.89 -13.85
C SER A 112 -1.20 -9.51 -13.29
N PHE A 113 -0.20 -8.72 -12.91
CA PHE A 113 -0.38 -7.33 -12.52
C PHE A 113 0.41 -6.43 -13.48
N ILE A 114 -0.30 -5.71 -14.35
CA ILE A 114 0.27 -4.76 -15.31
C ILE A 114 -0.32 -3.38 -14.97
N ILE A 115 0.53 -2.48 -14.46
CA ILE A 115 0.08 -1.22 -13.85
C ILE A 115 -0.66 -0.31 -14.84
N GLU A 116 -0.21 -0.25 -16.10
CA GLU A 116 -0.84 0.58 -17.12
C GLU A 116 -2.26 0.10 -17.44
N LYS A 117 -2.46 -1.22 -17.49
CA LYS A 117 -3.79 -1.81 -17.69
C LYS A 117 -4.70 -1.55 -16.49
N PHE A 118 -4.15 -1.68 -15.28
CA PHE A 118 -4.88 -1.42 -14.05
C PHE A 118 -5.37 0.03 -13.99
N ILE A 119 -4.50 1.01 -14.26
CA ILE A 119 -4.84 2.44 -14.27
C ILE A 119 -5.88 2.73 -15.35
N TYR A 120 -5.65 2.27 -16.59
CA TYR A 120 -6.58 2.53 -17.71
C TYR A 120 -7.99 2.00 -17.46
N LYS A 121 -8.11 0.82 -16.82
CA LYS A 121 -9.39 0.23 -16.43
C LYS A 121 -10.16 1.15 -15.46
N HIS A 122 -9.51 1.62 -14.41
CA HIS A 122 -10.17 2.42 -13.37
C HIS A 122 -10.42 3.87 -13.80
N LEU A 123 -9.61 4.44 -14.71
CA LEU A 123 -9.90 5.76 -15.31
C LEU A 123 -11.13 5.73 -16.25
N LYS A 124 -11.44 4.57 -16.85
CA LYS A 124 -12.61 4.42 -17.73
C LYS A 124 -13.89 4.20 -16.95
N ASP A 125 -13.83 3.45 -15.86
CA ASP A 125 -15.00 3.21 -15.02
C ASP A 125 -15.50 4.53 -14.39
N ASP A 126 -14.62 5.48 -14.08
CA ASP A 126 -14.98 6.83 -13.57
C ASP A 126 -15.52 7.79 -14.67
N SER A 127 -15.51 7.40 -15.95
CA SER A 127 -15.94 8.27 -17.07
C SER A 127 -17.42 8.10 -17.47
N TYR A 128 -18.19 7.34 -16.70
CA TYR A 128 -19.61 7.06 -16.96
C TYR A 128 -20.57 7.48 -15.82
N ASP A 129 -20.11 8.30 -14.87
CA ASP A 129 -20.96 8.96 -13.87
C ASP A 129 -21.19 10.45 -14.17
#